data_AF-A0A5B8VP20-F1
#
_entry.id   AF-A0A5B8VP20-F1
#
_cell.length_a   1.000
_cell.length_b   1.000
_cell.length_c   1.000
_cell.angle_alpha   90.00
_cell.angle_beta   90.00
_cell.angle_gamma   90.00
#
_symmetry.space_group_name_H-M   'P 1'
#
loop_
_entity.id
_entity.type
_entity.pdbx_description
1 polymer ?
#
loop_
_entity_poly.entity_id
_entity_poly.type
_entity_poly.pdbx_seq_one_letter_code
_entity_poly.pdbx_strand_id
1 'polypeptide(L)'
;MHAKLILCLTSSLLMGAAGTLTAQNNKSDRLLDKTITQVTTTKLLTTLSADNMEGRKIGTPGIRKAAAVIAQQFKLAGLQPAEGIAVITRTLPW
;
A
#
# COMPACT_ATOMS: atom_id res chain seq x y z
N MET A 1 -50.92 28.77 32.97
CA MET A 1 -49.44 28.83 33.04
C MET A 1 -48.74 27.89 32.04
N HIS A 2 -49.44 27.31 31.06
CA HIS A 2 -48.85 26.36 30.08
C HIS A 2 -48.44 27.00 28.75
N ALA A 3 -49.00 28.17 28.40
CA ALA A 3 -48.68 28.86 27.13
C ALA A 3 -47.26 29.47 27.12
N LYS A 4 -46.71 29.87 28.28
CA LYS A 4 -45.34 30.37 28.39
C LYS A 4 -44.27 29.26 28.28
N LEU A 5 -44.63 28.02 28.63
CA LEU A 5 -43.71 26.88 28.58
C LEU A 5 -43.58 26.30 27.17
N ILE A 6 -44.65 26.35 26.37
CA ILE A 6 -44.66 25.89 24.97
C ILE A 6 -43.94 26.89 24.04
N LEU A 7 -44.05 28.20 24.31
CA LEU A 7 -43.38 29.24 23.50
C LEU A 7 -41.84 29.22 23.65
N CYS A 8 -41.30 28.75 24.78
CA CYS A 8 -39.86 28.61 24.98
C CYS A 8 -39.28 27.34 24.35
N LEU A 9 -40.07 26.27 24.20
CA LEU A 9 -39.55 24.99 23.67
C LEU A 9 -39.37 25.00 22.15
N THR A 10 -40.15 25.80 21.43
CA THR A 10 -40.04 25.94 19.97
C THR A 10 -39.03 27.03 19.55
N SER A 11 -38.65 27.93 20.46
CA SER A 11 -37.65 28.97 20.19
C SER A 11 -36.21 28.43 20.15
N SER A 12 -35.96 27.19 20.59
CA SER A 12 -34.62 26.58 20.53
C SER A 12 -34.32 25.86 19.22
N LEU A 13 -35.27 25.78 18.27
CA LEU A 13 -35.06 25.06 17.00
C LEU A 13 -34.82 25.97 15.78
N LEU A 14 -34.94 27.29 15.91
CA LEU A 14 -34.58 28.21 14.82
C LEU A 14 -33.46 29.15 15.28
N MET A 15 -32.42 29.24 14.46
CA MET A 15 -31.25 30.12 14.55
C MET A 15 -30.07 29.59 15.39
N GLY A 16 -29.17 28.87 14.72
CA GLY A 16 -27.83 28.54 15.19
C GLY A 16 -26.89 28.21 14.03
N ALA A 17 -26.27 29.25 13.47
CA ALA A 17 -25.15 29.25 12.52
C ALA A 17 -25.40 28.77 11.07
N ALA A 18 -25.76 29.74 10.22
CA ALA A 18 -25.21 29.80 8.88
C ALA A 18 -23.67 29.85 9.00
N GLY A 19 -22.97 28.86 8.43
CA GLY A 19 -21.51 28.92 8.27
C GLY A 19 -20.69 28.16 9.32
N THR A 20 -20.96 26.87 9.54
CA THR A 20 -19.83 25.94 9.74
C THR A 20 -19.81 24.96 8.58
N LEU A 21 -19.30 25.45 7.44
CA LEU A 21 -18.66 24.60 6.44
C LEU A 21 -17.48 23.94 7.16
N THR A 22 -17.70 22.78 7.76
CA THR A 22 -16.58 21.88 7.96
C THR A 22 -16.21 21.39 6.57
N ALA A 23 -15.28 22.11 5.92
CA ALA A 23 -14.58 21.57 4.77
C ALA A 23 -13.86 20.32 5.26
N GLN A 24 -14.47 19.16 5.03
CA GLN A 24 -13.83 17.87 5.24
C GLN A 24 -12.73 17.76 4.18
N ASN A 25 -11.55 18.34 4.47
CA ASN A 25 -10.35 18.05 3.71
C ASN A 25 -10.01 16.59 3.98
N ASN A 26 -10.57 15.71 3.17
CA ASN A 26 -10.22 14.31 3.15
C ASN A 26 -8.80 14.22 2.59
N LYS A 27 -7.80 14.34 3.46
CA LYS A 27 -6.41 13.97 3.15
C LYS A 27 -6.35 12.44 3.03
N SER A 28 -7.08 11.86 2.08
CA SER A 28 -7.04 10.44 1.77
C SER A 28 -5.78 10.05 0.98
N ASP A 29 -4.95 11.01 0.59
CA ASP A 29 -3.82 10.79 -0.35
C ASP A 29 -2.43 10.76 0.32
N ARG A 30 -2.27 10.11 1.48
CA ARG A 30 -0.93 9.97 2.12
C ARG A 30 -0.44 8.54 2.36
N LEU A 31 -1.07 7.53 1.77
CA LEU A 31 -0.59 6.14 1.91
C LEU A 31 0.48 5.73 0.89
N LEU A 32 0.66 6.49 -0.20
CA LEU A 32 1.59 6.15 -1.28
C LEU A 32 2.89 6.97 -1.29
N ASP A 33 2.92 8.10 -0.60
CA ASP A 33 3.96 9.14 -0.75
C ASP A 33 5.20 8.94 0.15
N LYS A 34 5.17 8.00 1.11
CA LYS A 34 6.29 7.76 2.04
C LYS A 34 6.95 6.38 1.94
N THR A 35 6.41 5.50 1.12
CA THR A 35 6.81 4.08 1.10
C THR A 35 7.79 3.75 -0.02
N ILE A 36 7.74 4.47 -1.15
CA ILE A 36 8.62 4.24 -2.30
C ILE A 36 9.72 5.30 -2.31
N THR A 37 10.98 4.88 -2.14
CA THR A 37 12.14 5.77 -2.17
C THR A 37 12.98 5.51 -3.42
N GLN A 38 13.54 6.57 -4.01
CA GLN A 38 14.44 6.45 -5.16
C GLN A 38 15.63 5.54 -4.84
N VAL A 39 16.17 5.62 -3.62
CA VAL A 39 17.31 4.81 -3.18
C VAL A 39 16.99 3.32 -3.25
N THR A 40 15.84 2.90 -2.70
CA THR A 40 15.43 1.48 -2.72
C THR A 40 15.16 1.01 -4.14
N THR A 41 14.45 1.80 -4.95
CA THR A 41 14.16 1.46 -6.34
C THR A 41 15.43 1.33 -7.18
N THR A 42 16.37 2.27 -7.06
CA THR A 42 17.66 2.21 -7.74
C THR A 42 18.43 0.98 -7.33
N LYS A 43 18.52 0.66 -6.03
CA LYS A 43 19.23 -0.52 -5.54
C LYS A 43 18.63 -1.83 -6.07
N LEU A 44 17.30 -1.94 -6.09
CA LEU A 44 16.62 -3.12 -6.63
C LEU A 44 16.86 -3.26 -8.13
N LEU A 45 16.73 -2.16 -8.88
CA LEU A 45 16.92 -2.15 -10.32
C LEU A 45 18.36 -2.54 -10.68
N THR A 46 19.36 -1.90 -10.06
CA THR A 46 20.77 -2.21 -10.33
C THR A 46 21.13 -3.64 -9.95
N THR A 47 20.57 -4.18 -8.85
CA THR A 47 20.78 -5.58 -8.46
C THR A 47 20.18 -6.54 -9.50
N LEU A 48 18.98 -6.27 -9.99
CA LEU A 48 18.28 -7.13 -10.95
C LEU A 48 18.79 -6.99 -12.39
N SER A 49 19.45 -5.86 -12.71
CA SER A 49 20.05 -5.60 -14.02
C SER A 49 21.55 -5.87 -14.07
N ALA A 50 22.18 -6.26 -12.95
CA ALA A 50 23.61 -6.54 -12.90
C ALA A 50 23.97 -7.79 -13.72
N ASP A 51 25.19 -7.82 -14.25
CA ASP A 51 25.70 -8.94 -15.07
C ASP A 51 25.70 -10.27 -14.31
N ASN A 52 25.77 -10.24 -12.98
CA ASN A 52 25.69 -11.41 -12.12
C ASN A 52 24.35 -12.18 -12.21
N MET A 53 23.31 -11.55 -12.77
CA MET A 53 22.02 -12.17 -13.05
C MET A 53 22.02 -12.97 -14.36
N GLU A 54 23.13 -12.99 -15.12
CA GLU A 54 23.39 -13.90 -16.27
C GLU A 54 22.28 -13.91 -17.35
N GLY A 55 21.42 -12.89 -17.37
CA GLY A 55 20.21 -12.86 -18.16
C GLY A 55 19.06 -13.69 -17.57
N ARG A 56 17.83 -13.21 -17.77
CA ARG A 56 16.60 -13.75 -17.14
C ARG A 56 15.74 -14.55 -18.12
N LYS A 57 16.36 -15.21 -19.10
CA LYS A 57 15.66 -16.14 -20.00
C LYS A 57 15.08 -17.29 -19.17
N ILE A 58 13.90 -17.75 -19.52
CA ILE A 58 13.23 -18.88 -18.85
C ILE A 58 14.14 -20.11 -18.90
N GLY A 59 14.26 -20.82 -17.77
CA GLY A 59 15.10 -22.02 -17.62
C GLY A 59 16.57 -21.77 -17.29
N THR A 60 17.08 -20.53 -17.35
CA THR A 60 18.50 -20.29 -17.06
C THR A 60 18.82 -20.23 -15.56
N PRO A 61 20.10 -20.38 -15.15
CA PRO A 61 20.53 -20.07 -13.79
C PRO A 61 20.20 -18.63 -13.38
N GLY A 62 20.31 -17.69 -14.32
CA GLY A 62 20.04 -16.27 -14.09
C GLY A 62 18.61 -15.95 -13.63
N ILE A 63 17.58 -16.57 -14.22
CA ILE A 63 16.19 -16.37 -13.75
C ILE A 63 16.00 -16.91 -12.32
N ARG A 64 16.68 -18.00 -11.93
CA ARG A 64 16.63 -18.54 -10.56
C ARG A 64 17.30 -17.61 -9.56
N LYS A 65 18.44 -17.02 -9.92
CA LYS A 65 19.13 -16.00 -9.10
C LYS A 65 18.26 -14.77 -8.89
N ALA A 66 17.67 -14.23 -9.96
CA ALA A 66 16.79 -13.07 -9.87
C ALA A 66 15.55 -13.34 -8.99
N ALA A 67 14.93 -14.51 -9.15
CA ALA A 67 13.81 -14.92 -8.31
C ALA A 67 14.19 -15.08 -6.83
N ALA A 68 15.39 -15.61 -6.53
CA ALA A 68 15.89 -15.71 -5.16
C ALA A 68 16.07 -14.32 -4.52
N VAL A 69 16.61 -13.35 -5.27
CA VAL A 69 16.72 -11.95 -4.81
C VAL A 69 15.33 -11.37 -4.50
N ILE A 70 14.35 -11.53 -5.40
CA ILE A 70 12.99 -11.01 -5.19
C ILE A 70 12.33 -11.66 -3.97
N ALA A 71 12.47 -12.98 -3.81
CA ALA A 71 11.96 -13.70 -2.65
C ALA A 71 12.58 -13.20 -1.34
N GLN A 72 13.89 -12.87 -1.33
CA GLN A 72 14.53 -12.27 -0.18
C GLN A 72 13.96 -10.89 0.15
N GLN A 73 13.71 -10.03 -0.86
CA GLN A 73 13.09 -8.72 -0.63
C GLN A 73 11.68 -8.84 -0.06
N PHE A 74 10.90 -9.82 -0.51
CA PHE A 74 9.58 -10.10 0.08
C PHE A 74 9.68 -10.53 1.55
N LYS A 75 10.64 -11.39 1.90
CA LYS A 75 10.89 -11.75 3.31
C LYS A 75 11.29 -10.53 4.15
N LEU A 76 12.17 -9.68 3.63
CA LEU A 76 12.58 -8.43 4.31
C LEU A 76 11.42 -7.46 4.49
N ALA A 77 10.46 -7.45 3.56
CA ALA A 77 9.23 -6.68 3.65
C ALA A 77 8.18 -7.32 4.59
N GLY A 78 8.47 -8.47 5.21
CA GLY A 78 7.55 -9.17 6.11
C GLY A 78 6.42 -9.91 5.39
N LEU A 79 6.53 -10.13 4.07
CA LEU A 79 5.53 -10.85 3.29
C LEU A 79 5.67 -12.36 3.52
N GLN A 80 4.53 -13.00 3.77
CA GLN A 80 4.43 -14.44 3.84
C GLN A 80 4.24 -15.01 2.43
N PRO A 81 4.81 -16.19 2.12
CA PRO A 81 4.51 -16.89 0.88
C PRO A 81 3.00 -17.15 0.76
N ALA A 82 2.45 -17.03 -0.44
CA ALA A 82 1.08 -17.43 -0.69
C ALA A 82 0.92 -18.94 -0.51
N GLU A 83 -0.16 -19.35 0.14
CA GLU A 83 -0.49 -20.76 0.33
C GLU A 83 -0.60 -21.46 -1.03
N GLY A 84 0.04 -22.63 -1.17
CA GLY A 84 0.01 -23.43 -2.40
C GLY A 84 0.96 -22.99 -3.52
N ILE A 85 1.72 -21.88 -3.38
CA ILE A 85 2.71 -21.46 -4.38
C ILE A 85 4.12 -21.88 -3.94
N ALA A 86 4.62 -22.97 -4.53
CA ALA A 86 6.03 -23.34 -4.41
C ALA A 86 6.91 -22.34 -5.20
N VAL A 87 7.78 -21.63 -4.49
CA VAL A 87 8.81 -20.69 -5.02
C VAL A 87 9.57 -21.32 -6.17
N ILE A 88 9.22 -21.10 -7.46
CA ILE A 88 9.89 -21.52 -8.73
C ILE A 88 10.73 -22.83 -8.76
N THR A 89 10.61 -23.68 -7.76
CA THR A 89 11.27 -24.96 -7.51
C THR A 89 10.21 -26.04 -7.58
N ARG A 90 9.10 -25.80 -8.29
CA ARG A 90 8.57 -26.89 -9.10
C ARG A 90 9.73 -27.29 -9.99
N THR A 91 10.39 -28.36 -9.60
CA THR A 91 11.26 -29.21 -10.39
C THR A 91 10.51 -29.51 -11.69
N LEU A 92 10.59 -28.59 -12.64
CA LEU A 92 10.19 -28.85 -14.01
C LEU A 92 11.39 -29.61 -14.59
N PRO A 93 11.22 -30.89 -14.94
CA PRO A 93 12.27 -31.66 -15.57
C PRO A 93 12.48 -31.10 -16.97
N TRP A 94 13.56 -30.37 -17.15
CA TRP A 94 14.23 -30.20 -18.43
C TRP A 94 15.68 -30.57 -18.23
#